data_AF-A0A225UCW4-F1
#
_entry.id   AF-A0A225UCW4-F1
#
_cell.length_a   1.000
_cell.length_b   1.000
_cell.length_c   1.000
_cell.angle_alpha   90.00
_cell.angle_beta   90.00
_cell.angle_gamma   90.00
#
_symmetry.space_group_name_H-M   'P 1'
#
loop_
_entity.id
_entity.type
_entity.pdbx_description
1 polymer ?
#
loop_
_entity_poly.entity_id
_entity_poly.type
_entity_poly.pdbx_seq_one_letter_code
_entity_poly.pdbx_strand_id
1 'polypeptide(L)'
;WEHVVVWIDNPAVANLKILAVTPSAHSGYSKYAPPKAGTVSGNTAKVNYESHWPVNHALDSTSESGETQSLIMWDQMTEAARRSLNTVSFGDANVPMNEGNFMRKIGNASPW
;
A
#
# COMPACT_ATOMS: atom_id res chain seq x y z
N TRP A 1 -2.87 10.70 -1.11
CA TRP A 1 -1.95 9.76 -0.45
C TRP A 1 -2.54 8.39 -0.69
N GLU A 2 -1.81 7.55 -1.43
CA GLU A 2 -2.23 6.18 -1.70
C GLU A 2 -1.20 5.21 -1.12
N HIS A 3 -1.61 3.97 -0.85
CA HIS A 3 -0.76 2.91 -0.36
C HIS A 3 -1.34 1.53 -0.70
N VAL A 4 -0.48 0.52 -0.65
CA VAL A 4 -0.86 -0.88 -0.81
C VAL A 4 -0.36 -1.64 0.41
N VAL A 5 -1.19 -2.49 1.00
CA VAL A 5 -0.73 -3.47 2.00
C VAL A 5 -0.57 -4.82 1.32
N VAL A 6 0.65 -5.35 1.37
CA VAL A 6 1.03 -6.68 0.86
C VAL A 6 1.14 -7.61 2.07
N TRP A 7 0.32 -8.67 2.07
CA TRP A 7 0.27 -9.65 3.14
C TRP A 7 1.08 -10.86 2.72
N ILE A 8 2.06 -11.23 3.52
CA ILE A 8 2.95 -12.37 3.26
C ILE A 8 2.81 -13.40 4.38
N ASP A 9 3.20 -14.64 4.10
CA ASP A 9 3.17 -15.73 5.08
C ASP A 9 4.21 -15.53 6.19
N ASN A 10 5.48 -15.39 5.83
CA ASN A 10 6.56 -15.21 6.78
C ASN A 10 7.74 -14.46 6.12
N PRO A 11 8.13 -13.28 6.63
CA PRO A 11 9.28 -12.55 6.08
C PRO A 11 10.62 -13.28 6.26
N ALA A 12 10.71 -14.28 7.14
CA ALA A 12 11.96 -14.99 7.46
C ALA A 12 12.26 -16.17 6.53
N VAL A 13 11.36 -16.55 5.62
CA VAL A 13 11.60 -17.67 4.68
C VAL A 13 12.16 -17.19 3.35
N ALA A 14 13.03 -17.99 2.74
CA ALA A 14 13.66 -17.65 1.46
C ALA A 14 12.65 -17.54 0.31
N ASN A 15 11.62 -18.39 0.32
CA ASN A 15 10.55 -18.42 -0.67
C ASN A 15 9.23 -17.95 -0.04
N LEU A 16 9.20 -16.68 0.39
CA LEU A 16 7.99 -16.06 0.92
C LEU A 16 6.86 -16.10 -0.10
N LYS A 17 5.63 -16.18 0.39
CA LYS A 17 4.42 -16.18 -0.44
C LYS A 17 3.62 -14.92 -0.16
N ILE A 18 3.25 -14.21 -1.22
CA ILE A 18 2.24 -13.16 -1.12
C ILE A 18 0.87 -13.83 -1.01
N LEU A 19 0.26 -13.68 0.16
CA LEU A 19 -1.06 -14.22 0.50
C LEU A 19 -2.19 -13.30 0.06
N ALA A 20 -1.97 -11.99 0.07
CA ALA A 20 -2.94 -11.01 -0.36
C ALA A 20 -2.31 -9.68 -0.75
N VAL A 21 -3.00 -8.92 -1.61
CA VAL A 21 -2.65 -7.54 -1.98
C VAL A 21 -3.89 -6.67 -1.80
N THR A 22 -3.74 -5.56 -1.08
CA THR A 22 -4.86 -4.69 -0.70
C THR A 22 -4.53 -3.21 -1.01
N PRO A 23 -4.76 -2.76 -2.27
CA PRO A 23 -4.55 -1.37 -2.68
C PRO A 23 -5.61 -0.43 -2.09
N SER A 24 -5.22 0.80 -1.76
CA SER A 24 -6.13 1.84 -1.28
C SER A 24 -7.04 2.37 -2.39
N ALA A 25 -8.31 2.61 -2.06
CA ALA A 25 -9.26 3.30 -2.92
C ALA A 25 -10.21 4.16 -2.07
N HIS A 26 -10.05 5.49 -2.14
CA HIS A 26 -10.93 6.49 -1.49
C HIS A 26 -11.26 6.21 -0.01
N SER A 27 -10.24 5.93 0.80
CA SER A 27 -10.33 5.51 2.22
C SER A 27 -10.77 4.07 2.48
N GLY A 28 -11.25 3.36 1.47
CA GLY A 28 -11.45 1.91 1.46
C GLY A 28 -10.26 1.15 0.85
N TYR A 29 -10.49 -0.13 0.58
CA TYR A 29 -9.51 -1.04 -0.01
C TYR A 29 -10.18 -2.01 -0.96
N SER A 30 -9.57 -2.19 -2.14
CA SER A 30 -9.76 -3.42 -2.91
C SER A 30 -8.99 -4.53 -2.21
N LYS A 31 -9.60 -5.70 -1.99
CA LYS A 31 -9.02 -6.79 -1.19
C LYS A 31 -8.91 -8.06 -2.02
N TYR A 32 -7.69 -8.52 -2.28
CA TYR A 32 -7.42 -9.71 -3.08
C TYR A 32 -6.66 -10.76 -2.28
N ALA A 33 -7.35 -11.79 -1.80
CA ALA A 33 -6.78 -12.94 -1.08
C ALA A 33 -7.35 -14.25 -1.66
N PRO A 34 -6.60 -14.98 -2.51
CA PRO A 34 -5.25 -14.67 -3.01
C PRO A 34 -5.22 -13.49 -4.00
N PRO A 35 -4.02 -12.97 -4.36
CA PRO A 35 -3.88 -11.98 -5.43
C PRO A 35 -4.45 -12.50 -6.76
N LYS A 36 -4.93 -11.58 -7.61
CA LYS A 36 -5.39 -11.91 -8.96
C LYS A 36 -4.25 -12.51 -9.80
N ALA A 37 -4.59 -13.43 -10.69
CA ALA A 37 -3.61 -14.02 -11.61
C ALA A 37 -2.95 -12.92 -12.47
N GLY A 38 -1.63 -12.99 -12.66
CA GLY A 38 -0.87 -12.02 -13.46
C GLY A 38 -0.55 -10.68 -12.77
N THR A 39 -1.13 -10.41 -11.59
CA THR A 39 -0.91 -9.16 -10.84
C THR A 39 0.23 -9.24 -9.82
N VAL A 40 0.94 -10.37 -9.79
CA VAL A 40 2.17 -10.58 -9.02
C VAL A 40 3.23 -11.14 -9.97
N SER A 41 4.45 -10.60 -9.90
CA SER A 41 5.62 -11.10 -10.64
C SER A 41 6.74 -11.40 -9.64
N GLY A 42 7.07 -12.67 -9.43
CA GLY A 42 7.96 -13.09 -8.34
C GLY A 42 7.41 -12.65 -6.99
N ASN A 43 8.17 -11.80 -6.28
CA ASN A 43 7.77 -11.22 -4.99
C ASN A 43 7.26 -9.77 -5.12
N THR A 44 6.89 -9.34 -6.33
CA THR A 44 6.45 -7.97 -6.61
C THR A 44 4.96 -7.93 -6.96
N ALA A 45 4.18 -7.23 -6.14
CA ALA A 45 2.80 -6.88 -6.48
C ALA A 45 2.79 -5.76 -7.54
N LYS A 46 1.94 -5.89 -8.55
CA LYS A 46 1.75 -4.90 -9.61
C LYS A 46 0.50 -4.07 -9.33
N VAL A 47 0.65 -2.75 -9.35
CA VAL A 47 -0.40 -1.80 -8.99
C VAL A 47 -0.55 -0.73 -10.06
N ASN A 48 -1.77 -0.32 -10.35
CA ASN A 48 -2.07 0.84 -11.19
C ASN A 48 -2.49 2.02 -10.30
N TYR A 49 -2.17 3.24 -10.75
CA TYR A 49 -2.71 4.49 -10.21
C TYR A 49 -3.55 5.13 -11.30
N GLU A 50 -4.86 5.20 -11.10
CA GLU A 50 -5.80 5.60 -12.14
C GLU A 50 -6.95 6.44 -11.58
N SER A 51 -7.64 7.16 -12.46
CA SER A 51 -8.83 7.95 -12.15
C SER A 51 -9.84 7.79 -13.28
N HIS A 52 -11.09 7.51 -12.90
CA HIS A 52 -12.23 7.45 -13.81
C HIS A 52 -13.23 8.53 -13.40
N TRP A 53 -13.37 9.56 -14.22
CA TRP A 53 -14.28 10.68 -13.93
C TRP A 53 -15.71 10.16 -13.65
N PRO A 54 -16.39 10.63 -12.59
CA PRO A 54 -16.10 11.80 -11.75
C PRO A 54 -15.26 11.52 -10.49
N VAL A 55 -14.66 10.33 -10.38
CA VAL A 55 -13.95 9.89 -9.19
C VAL A 55 -12.46 10.26 -9.29
N ASN A 56 -11.90 10.78 -8.19
CA ASN A 56 -10.46 11.08 -8.06
C ASN A 56 -9.60 9.81 -8.21
N HIS A 57 -8.28 9.93 -8.04
CA HIS A 57 -7.40 8.78 -8.21
C HIS A 57 -7.52 7.74 -7.09
N ALA A 58 -7.29 6.47 -7.44
CA ALA A 58 -7.18 5.32 -6.54
C ALA A 58 -6.12 4.33 -7.06
N LEU A 59 -5.80 3.32 -6.25
CA LEU A 59 -5.01 2.19 -6.66
C LEU A 59 -5.86 0.95 -6.88
N ASP A 60 -5.44 0.11 -7.83
CA ASP A 60 -5.92 -1.27 -7.95
C ASP A 60 -4.74 -2.22 -8.31
N SER A 61 -5.02 -3.52 -8.37
CA SER A 61 -4.08 -4.52 -8.89
C SER A 61 -4.17 -4.59 -10.42
N THR A 62 -3.04 -4.70 -11.10
CA THR A 62 -2.98 -4.72 -12.58
C THR A 62 -2.09 -5.85 -13.10
N SER A 63 -2.36 -6.35 -14.31
CA SER A 63 -1.45 -7.26 -15.02
C SER A 63 -0.31 -6.53 -15.72
N GLU A 64 -0.49 -5.22 -15.97
CA GLU A 64 0.47 -4.39 -16.68
C GLU A 64 1.78 -4.22 -15.91
N SER A 65 2.88 -4.07 -16.65
CA SER A 65 4.18 -3.78 -16.04
C SER A 65 4.23 -2.31 -15.62
N GLY A 66 4.83 -2.06 -14.46
CA GLY A 66 5.08 -0.71 -13.95
C GLY A 66 6.56 -0.48 -13.69
N GLU A 67 6.84 0.58 -12.94
CA GLU A 67 8.18 0.96 -12.52
C GLU A 67 8.34 0.75 -11.00
N THR A 68 9.59 0.74 -10.53
CA THR A 68 9.93 0.71 -9.10
C THR A 68 10.46 2.07 -8.66
N GLN A 69 10.31 2.38 -7.38
CA GLN A 69 10.80 3.62 -6.77
C GLN A 69 11.80 3.29 -5.66
N SER A 70 12.71 4.23 -5.37
CA SER A 70 13.61 4.10 -4.22
C SER A 70 12.83 4.03 -2.92
N LEU A 71 13.01 2.93 -2.18
CA LEU A 71 12.33 2.70 -0.91
C LEU A 71 13.11 3.32 0.25
N ILE A 72 12.37 4.00 1.14
CA ILE A 72 12.84 4.40 2.48
C ILE A 72 11.81 3.91 3.51
N MET A 73 12.27 3.10 4.47
CA MET A 73 11.41 2.59 5.54
C MET A 73 11.19 3.67 6.61
N TRP A 74 10.08 3.60 7.34
CA TRP A 74 9.72 4.60 8.35
C TRP A 74 10.80 4.78 9.43
N ASP A 75 11.40 3.69 9.88
CA ASP A 75 12.48 3.65 10.86
C ASP A 75 13.82 4.15 10.30
N GLN A 76 14.03 4.07 8.98
CA GLN A 76 15.20 4.62 8.30
C GLN A 76 15.14 6.15 8.09
N MET A 77 13.96 6.77 8.21
CA MET A 77 13.82 8.22 8.08
C MET A 77 14.50 8.96 9.24
N THR A 78 14.79 10.25 9.05
CA THR A 78 15.20 11.12 10.16
C THR A 78 14.02 11.37 11.10
N GLU A 79 14.32 11.72 12.35
CA GLU A 79 13.29 12.14 13.31
C GLU A 79 12.48 13.33 12.79
N ALA A 80 13.15 14.31 12.17
CA ALA A 80 12.49 15.47 11.57
C ALA A 80 11.46 15.07 10.50
N ALA A 81 11.81 14.13 9.61
CA ALA A 81 10.90 13.63 8.58
C ALA A 81 9.70 12.90 9.20
N ARG A 82 9.91 11.99 10.16
CA ARG A 82 8.81 11.31 10.88
C ARG A 82 7.90 12.31 11.57
N ARG A 83 8.46 13.29 12.29
CA ARG A 83 7.69 14.35 12.95
C ARG A 83 6.83 15.11 11.96
N SER A 84 7.39 15.54 10.83
CA SER A 84 6.62 16.22 9.78
C SER A 84 5.48 15.36 9.24
N LEU A 85 5.72 14.07 8.96
CA LEU A 85 4.69 13.14 8.48
C LEU A 85 3.61 12.81 9.53
N ASN A 86 3.93 12.96 10.82
CA ASN A 86 2.96 12.81 11.90
C ASN A 86 2.11 14.09 12.12
N THR A 87 2.64 15.30 11.85
CA THR A 87 1.98 16.55 12.29
C THR A 87 1.49 17.47 11.19
N VAL A 88 2.02 17.37 9.97
CA VAL A 88 1.62 18.27 8.86
C VAL A 88 0.25 17.86 8.33
N SER A 89 -0.62 18.87 8.12
CA SER A 89 -1.89 18.69 7.41
C SER A 89 -1.64 18.63 5.91
N PHE A 90 -2.16 17.58 5.26
CA PHE A 90 -2.14 17.41 3.80
C PHE A 90 -3.52 17.64 3.17
N GLY A 91 -4.34 18.50 3.80
CA GLY A 91 -5.72 18.77 3.38
C GLY A 91 -6.58 17.53 3.51
N ASP A 92 -7.28 17.15 2.43
CA ASP A 92 -8.14 15.97 2.40
C ASP A 92 -7.36 14.64 2.36
N ALA A 93 -6.04 14.69 2.13
CA ALA A 93 -5.18 13.52 2.08
C ALA A 93 -4.58 13.20 3.45
N ASN A 94 -4.46 11.91 3.77
CA ASN A 94 -3.94 11.42 5.05
C ASN A 94 -2.72 10.52 4.85
N VAL A 95 -1.64 10.76 5.59
CA VAL A 95 -0.42 9.94 5.56
C VAL A 95 -0.73 8.55 6.14
N PRO A 96 -0.68 7.47 5.34
CA PRO A 96 -1.22 6.17 5.77
C PRO A 96 -0.31 5.41 6.71
N MET A 97 1.00 5.65 6.65
CA MET A 97 2.04 4.95 7.41
C MET A 97 2.53 5.71 8.64
N ASN A 98 1.92 6.86 8.97
CA ASN A 98 2.28 7.60 10.17
C ASN A 98 1.75 6.91 11.45
N GLU A 99 2.23 7.33 12.62
CA GLU A 99 1.95 6.63 13.89
C GLU A 99 0.46 6.59 14.23
N GLY A 100 -0.26 7.68 13.95
CA GLY A 100 -1.70 7.77 14.22
C GLY A 100 -2.58 6.95 13.28
N ASN A 101 -2.08 6.57 12.11
CA ASN A 101 -2.86 5.91 11.07
C ASN A 101 -2.46 4.45 10.83
N PHE A 102 -1.19 4.08 11.00
CA PHE A 102 -0.64 2.82 10.50
C PHE A 102 -1.46 1.60 10.95
N MET A 103 -1.61 1.38 12.25
CA MET A 103 -2.32 0.19 12.76
C MET A 103 -3.80 0.17 12.36
N ARG A 104 -4.46 1.33 12.34
CA ARG A 104 -5.85 1.45 11.84
C ARG A 104 -5.93 1.11 10.35
N LYS A 105 -4.97 1.56 9.55
CA LYS A 105 -4.92 1.30 8.11
C LYS A 105 -4.65 -0.18 7.83
N ILE A 106 -3.76 -0.83 8.59
CA ILE A 106 -3.55 -2.29 8.56
C ILE A 106 -4.85 -3.03 8.88
N GLY A 107 -5.55 -2.67 9.96
CA GLY A 107 -6.82 -3.30 10.33
C GLY A 107 -7.90 -3.16 9.25
N ASN A 108 -8.08 -1.96 8.70
CA ASN A 108 -9.05 -1.72 7.62
C ASN A 108 -8.68 -2.47 6.32
N ALA A 109 -7.39 -2.63 6.04
CA ALA A 109 -6.88 -3.34 4.88
C ALA A 109 -7.00 -4.86 4.99
N SER A 110 -7.19 -5.41 6.20
CA SER A 110 -7.28 -6.87 6.41
C SER A 110 -8.23 -7.52 5.42
N PRO A 111 -7.77 -8.47 4.58
CA PRO A 111 -8.60 -9.24 3.67
C PRO A 111 -9.33 -10.39 4.36
N TRP A 112 -9.14 -10.56 5.67
CA TRP A 112 -9.75 -11.58 6.52
C TRP A 112 -10.45 -10.96 7.71
#